data_AF-A0A3L7Q3R7-F1
#
_entry.id   AF-A0A3L7Q3R7-F1
#
_cell.length_a   1.000
_cell.length_b   1.000
_cell.length_c   1.000
_cell.angle_alpha   90.00
_cell.angle_beta   90.00
_cell.angle_gamma   90.00
#
_symmetry.space_group_name_H-M   'P 1'
#
loop_
_entity.id
_entity.type
_entity.pdbx_description
1 polymer ?
#
loop_
_entity_poly.entity_id
_entity_poly.type
_entity_poly.pdbx_seq_one_letter_code
_entity_poly.pdbx_strand_id
1 'polypeptide(L)'
;MSQRMMSWILLGVMALGLPLNARGQEKAKEVGAQEQIKFDQDKAQAHMRELEERMFELAKLIRESQPEDSARLIMGVQKAREHLIAEQMGEAATLLSSLKLDQATDEQKEIIEKLNELKKLLLTADIGLQLKLDQLRKLKEAREQLAKLTEAEKAQLKSTEDELTKNAQPGEFKNLEPSEKRNQRQADDLEQLVKQFGGLTGGAASAVGAASQSMGKAGSSLGKGDGKSAPPEQAEAVKKLTEADKDLAQAEEQLKKELEGLVRRQVMEHLTNMIVMQREVRETTEKLQPRIAEGSAPAVASLKRLGDSEEEIVRLANDCIDLCELTDFSVAFPTALRDIVAKMELVRDNLENGLGNEEVILLELEIEADLQGLLDALKQASKPNPEGDGECMGCKGNMNKLLAELKMLRQMEVSLQSQTQRLDEQVAARKISEVQRAERCAPLQSRQEQVLETTTRIADTYGDKK
;
A
#
# COMPACT_ATOMS: atom_id res chain seq x y z
N MET A 1 -54.08 -9.19 -4.22
CA MET A 1 -53.83 -9.48 -5.65
C MET A 1 -52.59 -10.35 -5.72
N SER A 2 -52.73 -11.61 -5.33
CA SER A 2 -53.03 -12.79 -6.16
C SER A 2 -51.79 -13.36 -6.85
N GLN A 3 -51.19 -14.34 -6.18
CA GLN A 3 -50.56 -15.51 -6.79
C GLN A 3 -51.46 -16.12 -7.90
N ARG A 4 -50.81 -16.90 -8.78
CA ARG A 4 -51.33 -17.88 -9.75
C ARG A 4 -51.41 -17.40 -11.21
N MET A 5 -50.47 -17.89 -12.01
CA MET A 5 -50.55 -18.31 -13.43
C MET A 5 -49.09 -18.61 -13.82
N MET A 6 -48.67 -19.73 -14.40
CA MET A 6 -49.31 -20.76 -15.22
C MET A 6 -48.49 -22.04 -15.05
N SER A 7 -49.14 -23.10 -14.58
CA SER A 7 -48.83 -24.47 -15.00
C SER A 7 -49.85 -24.84 -16.09
N TRP A 8 -49.68 -25.99 -16.74
CA TRP A 8 -50.45 -26.58 -17.85
C TRP A 8 -49.89 -26.28 -19.26
N ILE A 9 -49.23 -27.29 -19.86
CA ILE A 9 -49.85 -28.17 -20.88
C ILE A 9 -48.98 -29.44 -20.99
N LEU A 10 -49.60 -30.59 -20.72
CA LEU A 10 -49.08 -31.93 -20.97
C LEU A 10 -50.26 -32.81 -21.39
N LEU A 11 -50.30 -33.22 -22.66
CA LEU A 11 -51.11 -34.29 -23.27
C LEU A 11 -50.91 -34.15 -24.80
N GLY A 12 -50.54 -35.14 -25.60
CA GLY A 12 -50.35 -36.57 -25.43
C GLY A 12 -50.59 -37.22 -26.80
N VAL A 13 -49.67 -38.06 -27.30
CA VAL A 13 -49.95 -39.01 -28.40
C VAL A 13 -49.11 -40.27 -28.20
N MET A 14 -49.79 -41.39 -27.92
CA MET A 14 -49.30 -42.75 -28.17
C MET A 14 -49.65 -43.15 -29.60
N ALA A 15 -48.70 -43.76 -30.34
CA ALA A 15 -48.96 -44.91 -31.22
C ALA A 15 -47.65 -45.56 -31.73
N LEU A 16 -47.36 -46.75 -31.19
CA LEU A 16 -46.84 -47.99 -31.79
C LEU A 16 -46.01 -47.97 -33.10
N GLY A 17 -44.84 -48.63 -33.06
CA GLY A 17 -44.19 -49.25 -34.23
C GLY A 17 -42.65 -49.42 -34.13
N LEU A 18 -42.17 -50.59 -33.70
CA LEU A 18 -40.76 -51.06 -33.80
C LEU A 18 -40.42 -51.49 -35.26
N PRO A 19 -39.15 -51.82 -35.62
CA PRO A 19 -37.87 -51.10 -35.42
C PRO A 19 -37.03 -51.08 -36.75
N LEU A 20 -35.73 -50.74 -36.64
CA LEU A 20 -34.65 -50.78 -37.66
C LEU A 20 -34.53 -49.54 -38.57
N ASN A 21 -33.58 -48.65 -38.25
CA ASN A 21 -32.28 -48.72 -38.91
C ASN A 21 -31.23 -47.87 -38.20
N ALA A 22 -30.01 -48.39 -38.20
CA ALA A 22 -28.83 -47.84 -37.58
C ALA A 22 -28.47 -46.44 -38.13
N ARG A 23 -28.38 -45.45 -37.23
CA ARG A 23 -27.51 -44.28 -37.40
C ARG A 23 -26.86 -44.01 -36.05
N GLY A 24 -25.52 -43.97 -36.08
CA GLY A 24 -24.67 -44.00 -34.90
C GLY A 24 -25.06 -42.95 -33.87
N GLN A 25 -25.43 -43.42 -32.69
CA GLN A 25 -25.18 -42.67 -31.47
C GLN A 25 -23.69 -42.78 -31.20
N GLU A 26 -22.96 -41.77 -31.61
CA GLU A 26 -21.67 -41.45 -31.02
C GLU A 26 -21.96 -41.22 -29.53
N LYS A 27 -21.61 -42.19 -28.68
CA LYS A 27 -21.71 -42.05 -27.24
C LYS A 27 -20.90 -40.82 -26.87
N ALA A 28 -21.56 -39.76 -26.41
CA ALA A 28 -20.90 -38.65 -25.76
C ALA A 28 -20.00 -39.24 -24.67
N LYS A 29 -18.67 -39.09 -24.82
CA LYS A 29 -17.72 -39.38 -23.74
C LYS A 29 -18.21 -38.59 -22.53
N GLU A 30 -18.52 -39.28 -21.43
CA GLU A 30 -18.66 -38.62 -20.14
C GLU A 30 -17.31 -37.96 -19.85
N VAL A 31 -17.30 -36.63 -19.97
CA VAL A 31 -16.16 -35.80 -19.61
C VAL A 31 -15.88 -36.08 -18.13
N GLY A 32 -14.66 -36.51 -17.80
CA GLY A 32 -14.31 -36.79 -16.42
C GLY A 32 -14.44 -35.52 -15.57
N ALA A 33 -14.84 -35.63 -14.31
CA ALA A 33 -15.00 -34.47 -13.42
C ALA A 33 -13.76 -33.56 -13.38
N GLN A 34 -12.57 -34.13 -13.58
CA GLN A 34 -11.31 -33.41 -13.69
C GLN A 34 -11.18 -32.58 -14.98
N GLU A 35 -11.60 -33.12 -16.12
CA GLU A 35 -11.64 -32.39 -17.39
C GLU A 35 -12.66 -31.24 -17.32
N GLN A 36 -13.75 -31.43 -16.57
CA GLN A 36 -14.76 -30.40 -16.35
C GLN A 36 -14.25 -29.26 -15.46
N ILE A 37 -13.59 -29.57 -14.34
CA ILE A 37 -12.98 -28.56 -13.46
C ILE A 37 -11.90 -27.76 -14.19
N LYS A 38 -11.06 -28.43 -14.99
CA LYS A 38 -10.05 -27.76 -15.81
C LYS A 38 -10.70 -26.83 -16.84
N PHE A 39 -11.71 -27.32 -17.54
CA PHE A 39 -12.44 -26.54 -18.53
C PHE A 39 -13.07 -25.28 -17.93
N ASP A 40 -13.65 -25.40 -16.73
CA ASP A 40 -14.23 -24.27 -16.01
C ASP A 40 -13.15 -23.25 -15.59
N GLN A 41 -11.96 -23.71 -15.18
CA GLN A 41 -10.83 -22.84 -14.84
C GLN A 41 -10.24 -22.14 -16.08
N ASP A 42 -10.06 -22.85 -17.20
CA ASP A 42 -9.61 -22.29 -18.49
C ASP A 42 -10.61 -21.23 -18.99
N LYS A 43 -11.92 -21.48 -18.79
CA LYS A 43 -12.98 -20.52 -19.09
C LYS A 43 -12.94 -19.29 -18.19
N ALA A 44 -12.69 -19.46 -16.88
CA ALA A 44 -12.53 -18.34 -15.96
C ALA A 44 -11.35 -17.44 -16.36
N GLN A 45 -10.21 -18.04 -16.74
CA GLN A 45 -9.06 -17.32 -17.28
C GLN A 45 -9.42 -16.52 -18.55
N ALA A 46 -10.13 -17.14 -19.49
CA ALA A 46 -10.55 -16.48 -20.73
C ALA A 46 -11.47 -15.29 -20.45
N HIS A 47 -12.42 -15.45 -19.51
CA HIS A 47 -13.29 -14.37 -19.07
C HIS A 47 -12.53 -13.24 -18.39
N MET A 48 -11.48 -13.53 -17.63
CA MET A 48 -10.64 -12.50 -17.01
C MET A 48 -9.92 -11.65 -18.08
N ARG A 49 -9.33 -12.29 -19.08
CA ARG A 49 -8.67 -11.57 -20.20
C ARG A 49 -9.66 -10.72 -20.99
N GLU A 50 -10.85 -11.27 -21.28
CA GLU A 50 -11.92 -10.54 -21.94
C GLU A 50 -12.41 -9.34 -21.10
N LEU A 51 -12.51 -9.53 -19.78
CA LEU A 51 -12.86 -8.45 -18.86
C LEU A 51 -11.82 -7.32 -18.91
N GLU A 52 -10.52 -7.64 -18.83
CA GLU A 52 -9.46 -6.64 -18.94
C GLU A 52 -9.55 -5.84 -20.25
N GLU A 53 -9.76 -6.52 -21.37
CA GLU A 53 -9.88 -5.87 -22.68
C GLU A 53 -11.12 -4.97 -22.75
N ARG A 54 -12.28 -5.46 -22.30
CA ARG A 54 -13.53 -4.67 -22.28
C ARG A 54 -13.43 -3.47 -21.35
N MET A 55 -12.81 -3.61 -20.18
CA MET A 55 -12.59 -2.49 -19.26
C MET A 55 -11.67 -1.44 -19.88
N PHE A 56 -10.60 -1.86 -20.57
CA PHE A 56 -9.67 -0.95 -21.23
C PHE A 56 -10.34 -0.17 -22.37
N GLU A 57 -11.10 -0.85 -23.23
CA GLU A 57 -11.82 -0.20 -24.33
C GLU A 57 -12.96 0.70 -23.83
N LEU A 58 -13.73 0.26 -22.82
CA LEU A 58 -14.74 1.09 -22.19
C LEU A 58 -14.12 2.36 -21.57
N ALA A 59 -12.97 2.23 -20.92
CA ALA A 59 -12.27 3.37 -20.36
C ALA A 59 -11.93 4.41 -21.43
N LYS A 60 -11.39 3.98 -22.58
CA LYS A 60 -11.10 4.90 -23.70
C LYS A 60 -12.35 5.62 -24.17
N LEU A 61 -13.48 4.90 -24.29
CA LEU A 61 -14.75 5.46 -24.79
C LEU A 61 -15.33 6.51 -23.84
N ILE A 62 -15.22 6.30 -22.52
CA ILE A 62 -15.79 7.21 -21.53
C ILE A 62 -14.81 8.27 -21.03
N ARG A 63 -13.57 8.29 -21.54
CA ARG A 63 -12.49 9.17 -21.07
C ARG A 63 -12.85 10.66 -21.02
N GLU A 64 -13.60 11.14 -22.01
CA GLU A 64 -14.01 12.55 -22.08
C GLU A 64 -15.28 12.85 -21.27
N SER A 65 -16.24 11.90 -21.25
CA SER A 65 -17.53 12.09 -20.59
C SER A 65 -17.52 11.78 -19.09
N GLN A 66 -16.67 10.83 -18.67
CA GLN A 66 -16.55 10.31 -17.30
C GLN A 66 -15.06 10.02 -17.02
N PRO A 67 -14.22 11.06 -16.85
CA PRO A 67 -12.78 10.90 -16.71
C PRO A 67 -12.39 10.08 -15.47
N GLU A 68 -13.15 10.18 -14.37
CA GLU A 68 -12.91 9.42 -13.14
C GLU A 68 -13.23 7.92 -13.32
N ASP A 69 -14.35 7.59 -13.95
CA ASP A 69 -14.72 6.19 -14.21
C ASP A 69 -13.78 5.55 -15.25
N SER A 70 -13.35 6.31 -16.25
CA SER A 70 -12.30 5.90 -17.17
C SER A 70 -11.00 5.58 -16.43
N ALA A 71 -10.55 6.48 -15.55
CA ALA A 71 -9.34 6.27 -14.79
C ALA A 71 -9.46 5.06 -13.84
N ARG A 72 -10.64 4.86 -13.23
CA ARG A 72 -10.94 3.66 -12.41
C ARG A 72 -10.73 2.37 -13.20
N LEU A 73 -11.30 2.29 -14.40
CA LEU A 73 -11.17 1.12 -15.26
C LEU A 73 -9.74 0.88 -15.71
N ILE A 74 -9.01 1.93 -16.12
CA ILE A 74 -7.59 1.80 -16.51
C ILE A 74 -6.75 1.30 -15.34
N MET A 75 -6.92 1.87 -14.14
CA MET A 75 -6.20 1.45 -12.95
C MET A 75 -6.52 0.01 -12.57
N GLY A 76 -7.79 -0.40 -12.69
CA GLY A 76 -8.20 -1.78 -12.49
C GLY A 76 -7.51 -2.74 -13.48
N VAL A 77 -7.45 -2.40 -14.77
CA VAL A 77 -6.76 -3.22 -15.78
C VAL A 77 -5.26 -3.29 -15.48
N GLN A 78 -4.63 -2.17 -15.14
CA GLN A 78 -3.21 -2.11 -14.81
C GLN A 78 -2.89 -3.00 -13.59
N LYS A 79 -3.66 -2.86 -12.50
CA LYS A 79 -3.47 -3.65 -11.28
C LYS A 79 -3.71 -5.14 -11.52
N ALA A 80 -4.70 -5.51 -12.35
CA ALA A 80 -4.96 -6.90 -12.72
C ALA A 80 -3.76 -7.54 -13.46
N ARG A 81 -3.12 -6.78 -14.36
CA ARG A 81 -1.94 -7.21 -15.11
C ARG A 81 -0.68 -7.24 -14.26
N GLU A 82 -0.47 -6.25 -13.40
CA GLU A 82 0.66 -6.21 -12.47
C GLU A 82 0.63 -7.40 -11.50
N HIS A 83 -0.56 -7.80 -11.04
CA HIS A 83 -0.73 -8.98 -10.21
C HIS A 83 -0.77 -10.31 -10.98
N LEU A 84 -0.67 -10.27 -12.32
CA LEU A 84 -0.66 -11.45 -13.18
C LEU A 84 -1.85 -12.39 -12.95
N ILE A 85 -3.04 -11.82 -12.68
CA ILE A 85 -4.22 -12.61 -12.27
C ILE A 85 -4.58 -13.64 -13.35
N ALA A 86 -4.55 -13.23 -14.62
CA ALA A 86 -4.88 -14.11 -15.74
C ALA A 86 -3.82 -15.21 -15.93
N GLU A 87 -2.55 -14.93 -15.66
CA GLU A 87 -1.47 -15.92 -15.72
C GLU A 87 -1.60 -16.93 -14.58
N GLN A 88 -1.80 -16.47 -13.33
CA GLN A 88 -2.03 -17.32 -12.17
C GLN A 88 -3.24 -18.22 -12.33
N MET A 89 -4.34 -17.72 -12.91
CA MET A 89 -5.50 -18.55 -13.23
C MET A 89 -5.15 -19.72 -14.17
N GLY A 90 -4.22 -19.51 -15.11
CA GLY A 90 -3.70 -20.55 -15.99
C GLY A 90 -2.75 -21.54 -15.29
N GLU A 91 -1.95 -21.05 -14.33
CA GLU A 91 -1.11 -21.90 -13.48
C GLU A 91 -1.98 -22.81 -12.60
N ALA A 92 -3.02 -22.25 -11.95
CA ALA A 92 -4.01 -23.01 -11.20
C ALA A 92 -4.69 -24.09 -12.07
N ALA A 93 -5.07 -23.78 -13.32
CA ALA A 93 -5.61 -24.77 -14.26
C ALA A 93 -4.63 -25.91 -14.55
N THR A 94 -3.34 -25.59 -14.67
CA THR A 94 -2.27 -26.57 -14.88
C THR A 94 -2.07 -27.45 -13.64
N LEU A 95 -2.09 -26.87 -12.43
CA LEU A 95 -1.99 -27.60 -11.17
C LEU A 95 -3.18 -28.56 -10.97
N LEU A 96 -4.41 -28.12 -11.27
CA LEU A 96 -5.61 -28.97 -11.26
C LEU A 96 -5.50 -30.13 -12.27
N SER A 97 -4.95 -29.86 -13.45
CA SER A 97 -4.73 -30.90 -14.47
C SER A 97 -3.67 -31.93 -14.07
N SER A 98 -2.71 -31.54 -13.23
CA SER A 98 -1.63 -32.40 -12.72
C SER A 98 -1.94 -33.03 -11.36
N LEU A 99 -3.18 -32.93 -10.88
CA LEU A 99 -3.67 -33.47 -9.59
C LEU A 99 -2.94 -32.93 -8.35
N LYS A 100 -2.33 -31.74 -8.46
CA LYS A 100 -1.67 -31.05 -7.35
C LYS A 100 -2.67 -30.18 -6.60
N LEU A 101 -3.64 -30.84 -5.94
CA LEU A 101 -4.83 -30.17 -5.39
C LEU A 101 -4.51 -29.18 -4.26
N ASP A 102 -3.54 -29.48 -3.39
CA ASP A 102 -3.16 -28.59 -2.29
C ASP A 102 -2.60 -27.26 -2.85
N GLN A 103 -1.67 -27.34 -3.79
CA GLN A 103 -1.09 -26.17 -4.46
C GLN A 103 -2.13 -25.40 -5.26
N ALA A 104 -3.02 -26.10 -5.97
CA ALA A 104 -4.11 -25.46 -6.70
C ALA A 104 -5.08 -24.72 -5.77
N THR A 105 -5.32 -25.25 -4.57
CA THR A 105 -6.19 -24.63 -3.58
C THR A 105 -5.57 -23.34 -3.04
N ASP A 106 -4.26 -23.34 -2.77
CA ASP A 106 -3.56 -22.15 -2.31
C ASP A 106 -3.51 -21.07 -3.39
N GLU A 107 -3.21 -21.45 -4.65
CA GLU A 107 -3.23 -20.52 -5.79
C GLU A 107 -4.64 -19.91 -6.00
N GLN A 108 -5.69 -20.72 -5.84
CA GLN A 108 -7.08 -20.24 -5.94
C GLN A 108 -7.44 -19.24 -4.83
N LYS A 109 -6.95 -19.42 -3.60
CA LYS A 109 -7.16 -18.44 -2.52
C LYS A 109 -6.51 -17.10 -2.87
N GLU A 110 -5.25 -17.13 -3.33
CA GLU A 110 -4.53 -15.92 -3.71
C GLU A 110 -5.23 -15.19 -4.87
N ILE A 111 -5.70 -15.92 -5.88
CA ILE A 111 -6.50 -15.36 -6.99
C ILE A 111 -7.78 -14.70 -6.45
N ILE A 112 -8.50 -15.34 -5.53
CA ILE A 112 -9.73 -14.79 -4.95
C ILE A 112 -9.45 -13.49 -4.17
N GLU A 113 -8.37 -13.45 -3.40
CA GLU A 113 -7.93 -12.26 -2.68
C GLU A 113 -7.63 -11.10 -3.64
N LYS A 114 -6.84 -11.36 -4.69
CA LYS A 114 -6.53 -10.39 -5.75
C LYS A 114 -7.78 -9.89 -6.49
N LEU A 115 -8.73 -10.77 -6.79
CA LEU A 115 -10.01 -10.39 -7.41
C LEU A 115 -10.87 -9.55 -6.46
N ASN A 116 -10.87 -9.86 -5.16
CA ASN A 116 -11.58 -9.06 -4.16
C ASN A 116 -10.96 -7.67 -4.01
N GLU A 117 -9.63 -7.55 -4.05
CA GLU A 117 -8.95 -6.26 -4.10
C GLU A 117 -9.30 -5.47 -5.37
N LEU A 118 -9.27 -6.13 -6.53
CA LEU A 118 -9.65 -5.50 -7.79
C LEU A 118 -11.10 -5.01 -7.75
N LYS A 119 -12.01 -5.84 -7.22
CA LYS A 119 -13.41 -5.47 -7.01
C LYS A 119 -13.53 -4.28 -6.06
N LYS A 120 -12.81 -4.28 -4.93
CA LYS A 120 -12.81 -3.14 -3.99
C LYS A 120 -12.35 -1.86 -4.69
N LEU A 121 -11.27 -1.90 -5.45
CA LEU A 121 -10.77 -0.78 -6.25
C LEU A 121 -11.83 -0.27 -7.24
N LEU A 122 -12.48 -1.17 -7.98
CA LEU A 122 -13.51 -0.82 -8.95
C LEU A 122 -14.81 -0.28 -8.33
N LEU A 123 -15.06 -0.59 -7.05
CA LEU A 123 -16.24 -0.13 -6.30
C LEU A 123 -15.92 1.01 -5.32
N THR A 124 -14.65 1.42 -5.21
CA THR A 124 -14.25 2.47 -4.25
C THR A 124 -14.86 3.81 -4.68
N ALA A 125 -15.64 4.39 -3.78
CA ALA A 125 -16.30 5.68 -3.98
C ALA A 125 -15.28 6.83 -4.12
N ASP A 126 -14.10 6.72 -3.51
CA ASP A 126 -13.03 7.72 -3.54
C ASP A 126 -11.87 7.30 -4.46
N ILE A 127 -12.17 6.97 -5.71
CA ILE A 127 -11.14 6.64 -6.71
C ILE A 127 -10.18 7.82 -6.95
N GLY A 128 -10.67 9.05 -6.78
CA GLY A 128 -9.85 10.26 -6.90
C GLY A 128 -8.69 10.25 -5.91
N LEU A 129 -8.92 9.81 -4.67
CA LEU A 129 -7.84 9.62 -3.69
C LEU A 129 -6.86 8.54 -4.13
N GLN A 130 -7.32 7.35 -4.52
CA GLN A 130 -6.43 6.27 -4.95
C GLN A 130 -5.56 6.67 -6.15
N LEU A 131 -6.14 7.36 -7.14
CA LEU A 131 -5.40 7.87 -8.31
C LEU A 131 -4.32 8.87 -7.91
N LYS A 132 -4.64 9.80 -7.02
CA LYS A 132 -3.66 10.78 -6.52
C LYS A 132 -2.55 10.10 -5.69
N LEU A 133 -2.87 9.07 -4.92
CA LEU A 133 -1.87 8.29 -4.18
C LEU A 133 -0.95 7.51 -5.12
N ASP A 134 -1.49 6.90 -6.18
CA ASP A 134 -0.70 6.22 -7.21
C ASP A 134 0.23 7.21 -7.95
N GLN A 135 -0.30 8.37 -8.33
CA GLN A 135 0.50 9.46 -8.90
C GLN A 135 1.63 9.87 -7.95
N LEU A 136 1.35 9.99 -6.64
CA LEU A 136 2.36 10.34 -5.65
C LEU A 136 3.45 9.27 -5.51
N ARG A 137 3.07 7.98 -5.50
CA ARG A 137 4.04 6.85 -5.48
C ARG A 137 4.96 6.90 -6.69
N LYS A 138 4.39 6.99 -7.89
CA LYS A 138 5.15 7.03 -9.14
C LYS A 138 6.05 8.27 -9.23
N LEU A 139 5.61 9.40 -8.69
CA LEU A 139 6.43 10.60 -8.61
C LEU A 139 7.61 10.42 -7.64
N LYS A 140 7.38 9.87 -6.44
CA LYS A 140 8.45 9.52 -5.48
C LYS A 140 9.47 8.56 -6.11
N GLU A 141 9.01 7.55 -6.84
CA GLU A 141 9.88 6.62 -7.58
C GLU A 141 10.70 7.33 -8.67
N ALA A 142 10.08 8.18 -9.47
CA ALA A 142 10.77 8.96 -10.49
C ALA A 142 11.85 9.87 -9.89
N ARG A 143 11.60 10.46 -8.71
CA ARG A 143 12.60 11.25 -7.98
C ARG A 143 13.76 10.40 -7.46
N GLU A 144 13.49 9.20 -6.97
CA GLU A 144 14.56 8.28 -6.55
C GLU A 144 15.43 7.86 -7.74
N GLN A 145 14.81 7.53 -8.88
CA GLN A 145 15.53 7.23 -10.12
C GLN A 145 16.35 8.43 -10.60
N LEU A 146 15.79 9.64 -10.53
CA LEU A 146 16.49 10.89 -10.87
C LEU A 146 17.68 11.15 -9.95
N ALA A 147 17.55 10.91 -8.65
CA ALA A 147 18.64 11.06 -7.69
C ALA A 147 19.78 10.08 -7.99
N LYS A 148 19.45 8.80 -8.25
CA LYS A 148 20.43 7.78 -8.65
C LYS A 148 21.15 8.17 -9.94
N LEU A 149 20.41 8.65 -10.95
CA LEU A 149 20.97 9.12 -12.21
C LEU A 149 21.87 10.34 -12.01
N THR A 150 21.46 11.28 -11.16
CA THR A 150 22.25 12.49 -10.84
C THR A 150 23.58 12.13 -10.17
N GLU A 151 23.57 11.19 -9.22
CA GLU A 151 24.80 10.73 -8.58
C GLU A 151 25.69 9.92 -9.54
N ALA A 152 25.09 9.09 -10.41
CA ALA A 152 25.82 8.39 -11.46
C ALA A 152 26.51 9.38 -12.43
N GLU A 153 25.81 10.45 -12.81
CA GLU A 153 26.34 11.48 -13.69
C GLU A 153 27.46 12.30 -13.03
N LYS A 154 27.31 12.67 -11.75
CA LYS A 154 28.37 13.32 -10.98
C LYS A 154 29.62 12.43 -10.85
N ALA A 155 29.43 11.14 -10.62
CA ALA A 155 30.54 10.19 -10.53
C ALA A 155 31.27 10.04 -11.86
N GLN A 156 30.52 10.02 -12.96
CA GLN A 156 31.04 9.95 -14.32
C GLN A 156 31.80 11.23 -14.74
N LEU A 157 31.27 12.41 -14.39
CA LEU A 157 31.96 13.69 -14.53
C LEU A 157 33.30 13.67 -13.78
N LYS A 158 33.29 13.28 -12.50
CA LYS A 158 34.50 13.18 -11.69
C LYS A 158 35.52 12.20 -12.29
N SER A 159 35.07 11.04 -12.77
CA SER A 159 35.95 10.08 -13.45
C SER A 159 36.59 10.67 -14.71
N THR A 160 35.83 11.45 -15.48
CA THR A 160 36.33 12.11 -16.70
C THR A 160 37.36 13.18 -16.36
N GLU A 161 37.10 13.98 -15.32
CA GLU A 161 38.04 14.98 -14.80
C GLU A 161 39.32 14.33 -14.26
N ASP A 162 39.20 13.22 -13.51
CA ASP A 162 40.35 12.48 -12.99
C ASP A 162 41.24 11.95 -14.13
N GLU A 163 40.67 11.38 -15.19
CA GLU A 163 41.42 10.95 -16.36
C GLU A 163 42.07 12.12 -17.12
N LEU A 164 41.41 13.29 -17.17
CA LEU A 164 42.04 14.51 -17.67
C LEU A 164 43.26 14.93 -16.85
N THR A 165 43.19 14.88 -15.52
CA THR A 165 44.32 15.26 -14.66
C THR A 165 45.51 14.31 -14.78
N LYS A 166 45.26 13.04 -15.13
CA LYS A 166 46.29 12.02 -15.36
C LYS A 166 46.92 12.09 -16.76
N ASN A 167 46.48 13.01 -17.63
CA ASN A 167 46.85 13.06 -19.04
C ASN A 167 46.56 11.72 -19.77
N ALA A 168 45.38 11.16 -19.50
CA ALA A 168 44.92 9.91 -20.08
C ALA A 168 44.99 9.89 -21.62
N GLN A 169 45.22 8.72 -22.20
CA GLN A 169 45.23 8.56 -23.65
C GLN A 169 43.80 8.55 -24.22
N PRO A 170 43.61 8.89 -25.51
CA PRO A 170 42.29 8.87 -26.15
C PRO A 170 41.51 7.55 -26.00
N GLY A 171 42.20 6.41 -25.85
CA GLY A 171 41.58 5.11 -25.61
C GLY A 171 40.97 4.94 -24.21
N GLU A 172 41.48 5.66 -23.21
CA GLU A 172 40.98 5.60 -21.83
C GLU A 172 39.66 6.37 -21.69
N PHE A 173 39.51 7.51 -22.40
CA PHE A 173 38.23 8.22 -22.50
C PHE A 173 37.16 7.41 -23.24
N LYS A 174 37.52 6.61 -24.24
CA LYS A 174 36.58 5.72 -24.92
C LYS A 174 35.98 4.66 -24.01
N ASN A 175 36.71 4.24 -22.98
CA ASN A 175 36.20 3.27 -22.00
C ASN A 175 35.08 3.86 -21.12
N LEU A 176 34.94 5.19 -21.08
CA LEU A 176 33.90 5.91 -20.35
C LEU A 176 32.63 6.15 -21.20
N GLU A 177 32.69 5.93 -22.52
CA GLU A 177 31.52 6.08 -23.41
C GLU A 177 30.35 5.13 -23.05
N PRO A 178 30.57 3.84 -22.72
CA PRO A 178 29.46 2.93 -22.41
C PRO A 178 28.68 3.31 -21.15
N SER A 179 29.35 3.85 -20.12
CA SER A 179 28.68 4.34 -18.90
C SER A 179 27.88 5.60 -19.20
N GLU A 180 28.43 6.54 -19.97
CA GLU A 180 27.72 7.75 -20.40
C GLU A 180 26.46 7.43 -21.22
N LYS A 181 26.56 6.49 -22.17
CA LYS A 181 25.41 6.01 -22.95
C LYS A 181 24.36 5.31 -22.10
N ARG A 182 24.76 4.70 -20.98
CA ARG A 182 23.82 4.10 -20.03
C ARG A 182 23.05 5.19 -19.28
N ASN A 183 23.74 6.22 -18.80
CA ASN A 183 23.10 7.37 -18.15
C ASN A 183 22.10 8.06 -19.10
N GLN A 184 22.48 8.24 -20.37
CA GLN A 184 21.60 8.78 -21.40
C GLN A 184 20.30 7.96 -21.54
N ARG A 185 20.40 6.63 -21.68
CA ARG A 185 19.21 5.76 -21.80
C ARG A 185 18.32 5.83 -20.57
N GLN A 186 18.92 5.85 -19.38
CA GLN A 186 18.17 6.01 -18.13
C GLN A 186 17.46 7.36 -18.07
N ALA A 187 18.08 8.44 -18.59
CA ALA A 187 17.45 9.74 -18.72
C ALA A 187 16.27 9.70 -19.73
N ASP A 188 16.42 9.03 -20.87
CA ASP A 188 15.34 8.87 -21.86
C ASP A 188 14.13 8.10 -21.29
N ASP A 189 14.39 6.98 -20.59
CA ASP A 189 13.36 6.18 -19.94
C ASP A 189 12.64 6.99 -18.85
N LEU A 190 13.41 7.73 -18.04
CA LEU A 190 12.88 8.62 -17.00
C LEU A 190 12.06 9.77 -17.60
N GLU A 191 12.48 10.36 -18.72
CA GLU A 191 11.72 11.38 -19.43
C GLU A 191 10.35 10.85 -19.85
N GLN A 192 10.30 9.63 -20.41
CA GLN A 192 9.04 9.00 -20.81
C GLN A 192 8.12 8.77 -19.61
N LEU A 193 8.66 8.29 -18.49
CA LEU A 193 7.92 8.12 -17.25
C LEU A 193 7.36 9.45 -16.75
N VAL A 194 8.20 10.49 -16.67
CA VAL A 194 7.81 11.80 -16.16
C VAL A 194 6.75 12.47 -17.04
N LYS A 195 6.79 12.26 -18.37
CA LYS A 195 5.76 12.74 -19.31
C LYS A 195 4.38 12.14 -19.06
N GLN A 196 4.29 10.92 -18.51
CA GLN A 196 3.00 10.29 -18.23
C GLN A 196 2.22 10.99 -17.11
N PHE A 197 2.89 11.77 -16.25
CA PHE A 197 2.23 12.55 -15.20
C PHE A 197 1.54 13.83 -15.72
N GLY A 198 1.70 14.18 -17.00
CA GLY A 198 0.96 15.26 -17.65
C GLY A 198 1.50 16.67 -17.32
N GLY A 199 0.59 17.65 -17.23
CA GLY A 199 0.95 19.06 -17.19
C GLY A 199 1.73 19.51 -15.96
N LEU A 200 1.59 18.82 -14.82
CA LEU A 200 2.27 19.16 -13.56
C LEU A 200 3.77 18.92 -13.59
N THR A 201 4.26 18.03 -14.47
CA THR A 201 5.67 17.64 -14.55
C THR A 201 6.32 18.04 -15.88
N GLY A 202 5.67 18.89 -16.68
CA GLY A 202 6.16 19.29 -18.00
C GLY A 202 7.56 19.96 -17.96
N GLY A 203 7.82 20.75 -16.92
CA GLY A 203 9.15 21.33 -16.66
C GLY A 203 10.21 20.25 -16.41
N ALA A 204 9.93 19.33 -15.48
CA ALA A 204 10.80 18.20 -15.17
C ALA A 204 11.08 17.32 -16.40
N ALA A 205 10.06 16.94 -17.17
CA ALA A 205 10.23 16.16 -18.40
C ALA A 205 11.16 16.86 -19.39
N SER A 206 10.98 18.17 -19.58
CA SER A 206 11.82 18.97 -20.49
C SER A 206 13.27 19.05 -20.00
N ALA A 207 13.47 19.20 -18.68
CA ALA A 207 14.78 19.24 -18.07
C ALA A 207 15.51 17.89 -18.15
N VAL A 208 14.83 16.76 -17.89
CA VAL A 208 15.40 15.41 -18.06
C VAL A 208 15.77 15.15 -19.52
N GLY A 209 14.90 15.51 -20.48
CA GLY A 209 15.21 15.38 -21.90
C GLY A 209 16.41 16.23 -22.35
N ALA A 210 16.55 17.44 -21.80
CA ALA A 210 17.73 18.28 -22.02
C ALA A 210 19.01 17.66 -21.42
N ALA A 211 18.91 17.05 -20.22
CA ALA A 211 20.02 16.33 -19.61
C ALA A 211 20.45 15.13 -20.47
N SER A 212 19.51 14.34 -20.98
CA SER A 212 19.78 13.23 -21.90
C SER A 212 20.55 13.70 -23.14
N GLN A 213 20.15 14.83 -23.73
CA GLN A 213 20.86 15.39 -24.89
C GLN A 213 22.31 15.77 -24.56
N SER A 214 22.55 16.38 -23.40
CA SER A 214 23.90 16.70 -22.93
C SER A 214 24.74 15.45 -22.67
N MET A 215 24.19 14.42 -22.02
CA MET A 215 24.85 13.11 -21.86
C MET A 215 25.20 12.48 -23.22
N GLY A 216 24.29 12.57 -24.21
CA GLY A 216 24.54 12.07 -25.56
C GLY A 216 25.71 12.78 -26.27
N LYS A 217 25.86 14.09 -26.06
CA LYS A 217 27.00 14.86 -26.56
C LYS A 217 28.29 14.51 -25.82
N ALA A 218 28.24 14.36 -24.50
CA ALA A 218 29.37 13.90 -23.70
C ALA A 218 29.83 12.52 -24.15
N GLY A 219 28.91 11.57 -24.34
CA GLY A 219 29.22 10.21 -24.79
C GLY A 219 29.83 10.19 -26.18
N SER A 220 29.34 11.06 -27.07
CA SER A 220 29.93 11.24 -28.40
C SER A 220 31.35 11.81 -28.35
N SER A 221 31.64 12.73 -27.43
CA SER A 221 32.98 13.28 -27.21
C SER A 221 33.93 12.23 -26.63
N LEU A 222 33.49 11.49 -25.61
CA LEU A 222 34.23 10.37 -25.01
C LEU A 222 34.54 9.27 -26.03
N GLY A 223 33.57 8.88 -26.87
CA GLY A 223 33.76 7.89 -27.93
C GLY A 223 34.74 8.31 -29.03
N LYS A 224 34.90 9.62 -29.24
CA LYS A 224 35.95 10.19 -30.11
C LYS A 224 37.32 10.28 -29.43
N GLY A 225 37.39 10.00 -28.13
CA GLY A 225 38.59 10.19 -27.31
C GLY A 225 38.83 11.66 -26.93
N ASP A 226 37.82 12.52 -27.09
CA ASP A 226 37.87 13.93 -26.70
C ASP A 226 37.38 14.11 -25.26
N GLY A 227 38.29 13.84 -24.32
CA GLY A 227 38.03 14.00 -22.90
C GLY A 227 37.86 15.45 -22.46
N LYS A 228 38.23 16.46 -23.26
CA LYS A 228 38.15 17.88 -22.88
C LYS A 228 36.77 18.48 -23.12
N SER A 229 36.08 18.00 -24.14
CA SER A 229 34.73 18.47 -24.49
C SER A 229 33.61 17.74 -23.73
N ALA A 230 33.89 16.62 -23.06
CA ALA A 230 32.89 15.87 -22.30
C ALA A 230 32.47 16.52 -20.95
N PRO A 231 33.39 17.00 -20.07
CA PRO A 231 33.02 17.54 -18.76
C PRO A 231 32.03 18.71 -18.78
N PRO A 232 32.13 19.70 -19.70
CA PRO A 232 31.13 20.77 -19.77
C PRO A 232 29.72 20.27 -20.06
N GLU A 233 29.57 19.24 -20.89
CA GLU A 233 28.28 18.64 -21.23
C GLU A 233 27.75 17.80 -20.06
N GLN A 234 28.60 17.01 -19.39
CA GLN A 234 28.24 16.26 -18.17
C GLN A 234 27.81 17.21 -17.04
N ALA A 235 28.52 18.32 -16.85
CA ALA A 235 28.17 19.33 -15.85
C ALA A 235 26.81 20.01 -16.14
N GLU A 236 26.52 20.29 -17.41
CA GLU A 236 25.20 20.81 -17.82
C GLU A 236 24.11 19.74 -17.62
N ALA A 237 24.40 18.46 -17.89
CA ALA A 237 23.47 17.36 -17.59
C ALA A 237 23.15 17.29 -16.09
N VAL A 238 24.15 17.31 -15.19
CA VAL A 238 23.93 17.35 -13.73
C VAL A 238 23.05 18.53 -13.31
N LYS A 239 23.32 19.71 -13.87
CA LYS A 239 22.52 20.91 -13.59
C LYS A 239 21.07 20.75 -14.04
N LYS A 240 20.84 20.16 -15.21
CA LYS A 240 19.50 19.90 -15.74
C LYS A 240 18.74 18.83 -14.95
N LEU A 241 19.42 17.77 -14.51
CA LEU A 241 18.82 16.78 -13.60
C LEU A 241 18.44 17.42 -12.24
N THR A 242 19.28 18.32 -11.73
CA THR A 242 18.99 19.06 -10.49
C THR A 242 17.80 20.01 -10.64
N GLU A 243 17.65 20.63 -11.82
CA GLU A 243 16.46 21.43 -12.17
C GLU A 243 15.21 20.55 -12.22
N ALA A 244 15.29 19.38 -12.84
CA ALA A 244 14.20 18.41 -12.87
C ALA A 244 13.78 17.94 -11.46
N ASP A 245 14.73 17.72 -10.53
CA ASP A 245 14.39 17.30 -9.16
C ASP A 245 13.61 18.38 -8.41
N LYS A 246 13.96 19.66 -8.64
CA LYS A 246 13.20 20.79 -8.06
C LYS A 246 11.77 20.82 -8.58
N ASP A 247 11.58 20.65 -9.88
CA ASP A 247 10.25 20.64 -10.50
C ASP A 247 9.42 19.45 -10.02
N LEU A 248 10.00 18.25 -9.94
CA LEU A 248 9.33 17.08 -9.37
C LEU A 248 9.00 17.28 -7.89
N ALA A 249 9.90 17.85 -7.09
CA ALA A 249 9.65 18.14 -5.68
C ALA A 249 8.47 19.12 -5.49
N GLN A 250 8.35 20.12 -6.36
CA GLN A 250 7.22 21.05 -6.34
C GLN A 250 5.90 20.36 -6.71
N ALA A 251 5.91 19.51 -7.73
CA ALA A 251 4.75 18.73 -8.12
C ALA A 251 4.32 17.75 -7.01
N GLU A 252 5.29 17.11 -6.34
CA GLU A 252 5.04 16.25 -5.18
C GLU A 252 4.35 17.01 -4.04
N GLU A 253 4.89 18.17 -3.67
CA GLU A 253 4.36 19.00 -2.59
C GLU A 253 2.95 19.50 -2.91
N GLN A 254 2.69 19.90 -4.15
CA GLN A 254 1.36 20.31 -4.60
C GLN A 254 0.36 19.15 -4.48
N LEU A 255 0.75 17.95 -4.92
CA LEU A 255 -0.09 16.76 -4.83
C LEU A 255 -0.36 16.36 -3.38
N LYS A 256 0.66 16.43 -2.50
CA LYS A 256 0.50 16.19 -1.05
C LYS A 256 -0.50 17.15 -0.40
N LYS A 257 -0.46 18.44 -0.74
CA LYS A 257 -1.43 19.43 -0.24
C LYS A 257 -2.87 19.09 -0.64
N GLU A 258 -3.06 18.66 -1.88
CA GLU A 258 -4.38 18.21 -2.34
C GLU A 258 -4.85 16.93 -1.65
N LEU A 259 -3.92 16.02 -1.37
CA LEU A 259 -4.17 14.76 -0.69
C LEU A 259 -4.45 14.93 0.82
N GLU A 260 -3.88 15.93 1.47
CA GLU A 260 -3.94 16.09 2.94
C GLU A 260 -5.38 16.04 3.47
N GLY A 261 -6.31 16.75 2.83
CA GLY A 261 -7.72 16.77 3.23
C GLY A 261 -8.48 15.47 2.94
N LEU A 262 -8.08 14.73 1.91
CA LEU A 262 -8.67 13.44 1.56
C LEU A 262 -8.17 12.34 2.52
N VAL A 263 -6.85 12.23 2.69
CA VAL A 263 -6.21 11.28 3.61
C VAL A 263 -6.72 11.48 5.03
N ARG A 264 -6.78 12.73 5.52
CA ARG A 264 -7.31 13.01 6.85
C ARG A 264 -8.72 12.47 7.04
N ARG A 265 -9.61 12.68 6.07
CA ARG A 265 -11.00 12.19 6.14
C ARG A 265 -11.02 10.66 6.16
N GLN A 266 -10.28 10.02 5.27
CA GLN A 266 -10.21 8.56 5.21
C GLN A 266 -9.66 7.96 6.51
N VAL A 267 -8.57 8.52 7.05
CA VAL A 267 -7.98 8.05 8.32
C VAL A 267 -8.95 8.21 9.48
N MET A 268 -9.67 9.34 9.57
CA MET A 268 -10.70 9.52 10.61
C MET A 268 -11.86 8.54 10.48
N GLU A 269 -12.28 8.22 9.25
CA GLU A 269 -13.31 7.22 8.98
C GLU A 269 -12.84 5.82 9.41
N HIS A 270 -11.63 5.42 9.01
CA HIS A 270 -11.04 4.16 9.42
C HIS A 270 -10.86 4.05 10.93
N LEU A 271 -10.36 5.07 11.62
CA LEU A 271 -10.29 5.09 13.09
C LEU A 271 -11.68 4.94 13.73
N THR A 272 -12.69 5.60 13.19
CA THR A 272 -14.06 5.47 13.69
C THR A 272 -14.57 4.04 13.54
N ASN A 273 -14.33 3.42 12.37
CA ASN A 273 -14.71 2.03 12.12
C ASN A 273 -13.95 1.06 13.04
N MET A 274 -12.65 1.25 13.21
CA MET A 274 -11.82 0.45 14.12
C MET A 274 -12.33 0.54 15.57
N ILE A 275 -12.70 1.73 16.05
CA ILE A 275 -13.28 1.89 17.41
C ILE A 275 -14.60 1.11 17.55
N VAL A 276 -15.46 1.15 16.54
CA VAL A 276 -16.74 0.41 16.56
C VAL A 276 -16.49 -1.09 16.57
N MET A 277 -15.60 -1.59 15.72
CA MET A 277 -15.25 -3.00 15.66
C MET A 277 -14.59 -3.49 16.95
N GLN A 278 -13.65 -2.72 17.51
CA GLN A 278 -12.97 -3.04 18.76
C GLN A 278 -13.97 -3.16 19.92
N ARG A 279 -14.95 -2.26 19.98
CA ARG A 279 -16.03 -2.32 20.97
C ARG A 279 -16.87 -3.57 20.83
N GLU A 280 -17.19 -3.98 19.61
CA GLU A 280 -17.96 -5.19 19.35
C GLU A 280 -17.18 -6.44 19.79
N VAL A 281 -15.87 -6.49 19.50
CA VAL A 281 -14.98 -7.56 19.98
C VAL A 281 -15.00 -7.61 21.50
N ARG A 282 -14.69 -6.50 22.19
CA ARG A 282 -14.66 -6.43 23.65
C ARG A 282 -15.97 -6.84 24.30
N GLU A 283 -17.09 -6.27 23.84
CA GLU A 283 -18.41 -6.61 24.40
C GLU A 283 -18.72 -8.09 24.23
N THR A 284 -18.26 -8.72 23.14
CA THR A 284 -18.45 -10.14 22.90
C THR A 284 -17.51 -10.97 23.77
N THR A 285 -16.24 -10.58 23.92
CA THR A 285 -15.28 -11.18 24.85
C THR A 285 -15.84 -11.20 26.28
N GLU A 286 -16.36 -10.06 26.76
CA GLU A 286 -16.99 -9.92 28.08
C GLU A 286 -18.22 -10.84 28.24
N LYS A 287 -19.10 -10.90 27.25
CA LYS A 287 -20.30 -11.76 27.28
C LYS A 287 -19.94 -13.25 27.30
N LEU A 288 -18.83 -13.64 26.66
CA LEU A 288 -18.38 -15.03 26.58
C LEU A 288 -17.57 -15.47 27.81
N GLN A 289 -16.94 -14.54 28.53
CA GLN A 289 -16.05 -14.82 29.66
C GLN A 289 -16.63 -15.81 30.70
N PRO A 290 -17.88 -15.67 31.21
CA PRO A 290 -18.41 -16.61 32.21
C PRO A 290 -18.51 -18.04 31.67
N ARG A 291 -18.93 -18.18 30.41
CA ARG A 291 -19.09 -19.49 29.76
C ARG A 291 -17.75 -20.15 29.43
N ILE A 292 -16.72 -19.34 29.16
CA ILE A 292 -15.34 -19.81 28.98
C ILE A 292 -14.79 -20.30 30.32
N ALA A 293 -15.04 -19.57 31.41
CA ALA A 293 -14.65 -19.99 32.76
C ALA A 293 -15.33 -21.31 33.18
N GLU A 294 -16.54 -21.58 32.69
CA GLU A 294 -17.26 -22.85 32.84
C GLU A 294 -16.75 -23.98 31.90
N GLY A 295 -15.79 -23.71 31.02
CA GLY A 295 -15.22 -24.70 30.08
C GLY A 295 -16.07 -24.99 28.85
N SER A 296 -16.98 -24.08 28.47
CA SER A 296 -17.88 -24.28 27.32
C SER A 296 -17.11 -24.25 25.98
N ALA A 297 -16.92 -25.41 25.36
CA ALA A 297 -16.26 -25.52 24.05
C ALA A 297 -16.89 -24.63 22.95
N PRO A 298 -18.23 -24.48 22.85
CA PRO A 298 -18.84 -23.55 21.91
C PRO A 298 -18.51 -22.07 22.18
N ALA A 299 -18.34 -21.69 23.45
CA ALA A 299 -17.95 -20.33 23.82
C ALA A 299 -16.49 -20.05 23.43
N VAL A 300 -15.60 -21.00 23.69
CA VAL A 300 -14.19 -20.94 23.25
C VAL A 300 -14.09 -20.86 21.72
N ALA A 301 -14.87 -21.66 20.98
CA ALA A 301 -14.89 -21.59 19.51
C ALA A 301 -15.43 -20.26 18.98
N SER A 302 -16.35 -19.62 19.72
CA SER A 302 -16.87 -18.30 19.36
C SER A 302 -15.85 -17.19 19.66
N LEU A 303 -15.12 -17.32 20.76
CA LEU A 303 -14.04 -16.40 21.10
C LEU A 303 -12.92 -16.43 20.06
N LYS A 304 -12.50 -17.62 19.62
CA LYS A 304 -11.44 -17.76 18.60
C LYS A 304 -11.79 -17.05 17.29
N ARG A 305 -13.08 -17.02 16.92
CA ARG A 305 -13.55 -16.30 15.72
C ARG A 305 -13.48 -14.77 15.85
N LEU A 306 -13.36 -14.23 17.07
CA LEU A 306 -13.09 -12.81 17.25
C LEU A 306 -11.66 -12.44 16.84
N GLY A 307 -10.74 -13.42 16.77
CA GLY A 307 -9.41 -13.23 16.17
C GLY A 307 -9.48 -12.72 14.73
N ASP A 308 -10.40 -13.26 13.92
CA ASP A 308 -10.63 -12.81 12.54
C ASP A 308 -11.08 -11.33 12.51
N SER A 309 -11.88 -10.90 13.50
CA SER A 309 -12.31 -9.50 13.62
C SER A 309 -11.16 -8.59 14.04
N GLU A 310 -10.30 -9.02 14.98
CA GLU A 310 -9.08 -8.29 15.35
C GLU A 310 -8.11 -8.16 14.17
N GLU A 311 -7.94 -9.21 13.38
CA GLU A 311 -7.11 -9.17 12.16
C GLU A 311 -7.62 -8.12 11.17
N GLU A 312 -8.95 -8.00 11.01
CA GLU A 312 -9.52 -6.96 10.16
C GLU A 312 -9.25 -5.54 10.69
N ILE A 313 -9.30 -5.35 12.01
CA ILE A 313 -8.97 -4.06 12.65
C ILE A 313 -7.49 -3.74 12.42
N VAL A 314 -6.58 -4.70 12.62
CA VAL A 314 -5.14 -4.56 12.35
C VAL A 314 -4.89 -4.17 10.89
N ARG A 315 -5.58 -4.79 9.93
CA ARG A 315 -5.46 -4.44 8.51
C ARG A 315 -5.85 -2.99 8.26
N LEU A 316 -6.97 -2.52 8.81
CA LEU A 316 -7.40 -1.12 8.69
C LEU A 316 -6.40 -0.13 9.31
N ALA A 317 -5.77 -0.51 10.43
CA ALA A 317 -4.73 0.30 11.06
C ALA A 317 -3.49 0.41 10.18
N ASN A 318 -3.04 -0.70 9.58
CA ASN A 318 -1.93 -0.71 8.63
C ASN A 318 -2.22 0.11 7.37
N ASP A 319 -3.45 0.03 6.83
CA ASP A 319 -3.87 0.90 5.72
C ASP A 319 -3.75 2.39 6.10
N CYS A 320 -4.09 2.77 7.34
CA CYS A 320 -3.94 4.14 7.81
C CYS A 320 -2.48 4.57 7.98
N ILE A 321 -1.61 3.68 8.46
CA ILE A 321 -0.17 3.90 8.57
C ILE A 321 0.40 4.19 7.17
N ASP A 322 0.12 3.30 6.22
CA ASP A 322 0.61 3.41 4.84
C ASP A 322 0.16 4.70 4.16
N LEU A 323 -1.11 5.08 4.35
CA LEU A 323 -1.65 6.34 3.84
C LEU A 323 -0.91 7.56 4.43
N CYS A 324 -0.66 7.55 5.74
CA CYS A 324 0.01 8.67 6.41
C CYS A 324 1.47 8.78 6.01
N GLU A 325 2.19 7.67 5.88
CA GLU A 325 3.60 7.66 5.48
C GLU A 325 3.80 8.00 4.01
N LEU A 326 2.92 7.50 3.13
CA LEU A 326 2.99 7.84 1.72
C LEU A 326 2.81 9.35 1.51
N THR A 327 1.93 9.98 2.27
CA THR A 327 1.58 11.41 2.12
C THR A 327 2.34 12.35 3.04
N ASP A 328 3.19 11.82 3.93
CA ASP A 328 3.87 12.58 4.98
C ASP A 328 2.89 13.44 5.80
N PHE A 329 1.68 12.90 6.02
CA PHE A 329 0.56 13.62 6.62
C PHE A 329 0.83 14.01 8.08
N SER A 330 1.42 13.08 8.84
CA SER A 330 1.71 13.22 10.25
C SER A 330 2.99 12.47 10.61
N VAL A 331 3.73 13.00 11.59
CA VAL A 331 5.01 12.43 12.03
C VAL A 331 4.79 11.41 13.14
N ALA A 332 3.94 11.72 14.14
CA ALA A 332 3.69 10.87 15.29
C ALA A 332 2.58 9.84 15.05
N PHE A 333 1.60 10.14 14.20
CA PHE A 333 0.45 9.26 14.01
C PHE A 333 0.83 7.83 13.58
N PRO A 334 1.70 7.61 12.57
CA PRO A 334 2.08 6.26 12.18
C PRO A 334 2.72 5.47 13.33
N THR A 335 3.62 6.11 14.07
CA THR A 335 4.30 5.47 15.22
C THR A 335 3.32 5.15 16.35
N ALA A 336 2.46 6.10 16.70
CA ALA A 336 1.46 5.89 17.75
C ALA A 336 0.45 4.80 17.37
N LEU A 337 0.05 4.72 16.10
CA LEU A 337 -0.86 3.68 15.62
C LEU A 337 -0.19 2.30 15.58
N ARG A 338 1.10 2.20 15.23
CA ARG A 338 1.86 0.93 15.32
C ARG A 338 1.91 0.38 16.74
N ASP A 339 2.04 1.25 17.74
CA ASP A 339 1.98 0.84 19.15
C ASP A 339 0.62 0.21 19.51
N ILE A 340 -0.46 0.72 18.94
CA ILE A 340 -1.81 0.16 19.11
C ILE A 340 -1.95 -1.16 18.35
N VAL A 341 -1.44 -1.25 17.11
CA VAL A 341 -1.43 -2.49 16.31
C VAL A 341 -0.76 -3.62 17.07
N ALA A 342 0.39 -3.38 17.69
CA ALA A 342 1.08 -4.39 18.50
C ALA A 342 0.23 -4.88 19.69
N LYS A 343 -0.65 -4.05 20.24
CA LYS A 343 -1.61 -4.46 21.28
C LYS A 343 -2.75 -5.30 20.68
N MET A 344 -3.29 -4.89 19.52
CA MET A 344 -4.33 -5.64 18.80
C MET A 344 -3.83 -7.03 18.40
N GLU A 345 -2.60 -7.16 17.92
CA GLU A 345 -1.97 -8.46 17.62
C GLU A 345 -1.87 -9.35 18.86
N LEU A 346 -1.51 -8.78 20.02
CA LEU A 346 -1.52 -9.52 21.28
C LEU A 346 -2.93 -9.97 21.69
N VAL A 347 -3.94 -9.12 21.50
CA VAL A 347 -5.35 -9.48 21.76
C VAL A 347 -5.77 -10.61 20.81
N ARG A 348 -5.53 -10.48 19.50
CA ARG A 348 -5.79 -11.53 18.51
C ARG A 348 -5.19 -12.86 18.92
N ASP A 349 -3.89 -12.88 19.23
CA ASP A 349 -3.18 -14.10 19.63
C ASP A 349 -3.81 -14.72 20.90
N ASN A 350 -4.23 -13.91 21.88
CA ASN A 350 -4.93 -14.40 23.06
C ASN A 350 -6.30 -15.01 22.70
N LEU A 351 -7.10 -14.33 21.88
CA LEU A 351 -8.43 -14.79 21.46
C LEU A 351 -8.33 -16.10 20.67
N GLU A 352 -7.38 -16.23 19.74
CA GLU A 352 -7.11 -17.45 18.98
C GLU A 352 -6.69 -18.64 19.87
N ASN A 353 -5.98 -18.35 20.97
CA ASN A 353 -5.64 -19.35 21.98
C ASN A 353 -6.79 -19.67 22.93
N GLY A 354 -7.96 -19.04 22.78
CA GLY A 354 -9.13 -19.25 23.63
C GLY A 354 -9.06 -18.50 24.96
N LEU A 355 -8.16 -17.51 25.08
CA LEU A 355 -7.97 -16.69 26.28
C LEU A 355 -8.79 -15.41 26.15
N GLY A 356 -9.88 -15.33 26.92
CA GLY A 356 -10.76 -14.15 27.01
C GLY A 356 -10.97 -13.78 28.47
N ASN A 357 -9.88 -13.54 29.20
CA ASN A 357 -9.90 -13.21 30.62
C ASN A 357 -9.96 -11.69 30.84
N GLU A 358 -10.00 -11.27 32.10
CA GLU A 358 -10.05 -9.84 32.47
C GLU A 358 -8.84 -9.06 31.95
N GLU A 359 -7.66 -9.70 31.84
CA GLU A 359 -6.46 -9.06 31.29
C GLU A 359 -6.63 -8.72 29.80
N VAL A 360 -7.25 -9.61 29.00
CA VAL A 360 -7.55 -9.37 27.59
C VAL A 360 -8.58 -8.24 27.44
N ILE A 361 -9.64 -8.25 28.25
CA ILE A 361 -10.66 -7.18 28.23
C ILE A 361 -10.06 -5.81 28.59
N LEU A 362 -9.13 -5.77 29.55
CA LEU A 362 -8.41 -4.55 29.90
C LEU A 362 -7.53 -4.05 28.73
N LEU A 363 -6.88 -4.95 27.99
CA LEU A 363 -6.12 -4.58 26.79
C LEU A 363 -7.04 -4.04 25.67
N GLU A 364 -8.18 -4.69 25.43
CA GLU A 364 -9.20 -4.22 24.48
C GLU A 364 -9.68 -2.80 24.84
N LEU A 365 -9.94 -2.52 26.12
CA LEU A 365 -10.32 -1.18 26.61
C LEU A 365 -9.22 -0.13 26.39
N GLU A 366 -7.95 -0.51 26.59
CA GLU A 366 -6.83 0.37 26.31
C GLU A 366 -6.72 0.69 24.82
N ILE A 367 -6.90 -0.30 23.95
CA ILE A 367 -6.91 -0.11 22.50
C ILE A 367 -8.04 0.86 22.11
N GLU A 368 -9.25 0.67 22.64
CA GLU A 368 -10.38 1.58 22.37
C GLU A 368 -10.05 3.02 22.81
N ALA A 369 -9.51 3.20 24.02
CA ALA A 369 -9.14 4.51 24.53
C ALA A 369 -8.03 5.16 23.70
N ASP A 370 -7.06 4.36 23.25
CA ASP A 370 -5.94 4.84 22.47
C ASP A 370 -6.38 5.28 21.05
N LEU A 371 -7.19 4.46 20.37
CA LEU A 371 -7.77 4.81 19.07
C LEU A 371 -8.62 6.08 19.16
N GLN A 372 -9.42 6.22 20.23
CA GLN A 372 -10.21 7.42 20.48
C GLN A 372 -9.31 8.65 20.71
N GLY A 373 -8.21 8.49 21.45
CA GLY A 373 -7.21 9.54 21.65
C GLY A 373 -6.60 10.03 20.34
N LEU A 374 -6.24 9.11 19.44
CA LEU A 374 -5.73 9.46 18.10
C LEU A 374 -6.79 10.18 17.26
N LEU A 375 -8.03 9.68 17.25
CA LEU A 375 -9.14 10.31 16.52
C LEU A 375 -9.40 11.74 17.01
N ASP A 376 -9.37 11.96 18.33
CA ASP A 376 -9.59 13.29 18.92
C ASP A 376 -8.43 14.24 18.64
N ALA A 377 -7.19 13.75 18.62
CA ALA A 377 -6.03 14.52 18.18
C ALA A 377 -6.18 14.95 16.70
N LEU A 378 -6.61 14.06 15.82
CA LEU A 378 -6.85 14.39 14.40
C LEU A 378 -8.01 15.38 14.22
N LYS A 379 -9.11 15.23 14.96
CA LYS A 379 -10.21 16.21 14.96
C LYS A 379 -9.78 17.58 15.47
N GLN A 380 -8.81 17.64 16.37
CA GLN A 380 -8.24 18.92 16.79
C GLN A 380 -7.37 19.52 15.68
N ALA A 381 -6.50 18.71 15.06
CA ALA A 381 -5.68 19.15 13.93
C ALA A 381 -6.52 19.68 12.75
N SER A 382 -7.74 19.17 12.57
CA SER A 382 -8.64 19.57 11.49
C SER A 382 -9.35 20.91 11.71
N LYS A 383 -9.32 21.47 12.93
CA LYS A 383 -10.01 22.73 13.22
C LYS A 383 -9.17 23.91 12.72
N PRO A 384 -9.77 24.88 12.00
CA PRO A 384 -9.06 26.12 11.69
C PRO A 384 -8.64 26.82 12.99
N ASN A 385 -7.47 27.46 12.98
CA ASN A 385 -7.07 28.30 14.11
C ASN A 385 -8.14 29.37 14.32
N PRO A 386 -8.55 29.66 15.57
CA PRO A 386 -9.35 30.85 15.83
C PRO A 386 -8.58 32.07 15.31
N GLU A 387 -9.26 32.92 14.55
CA GLU A 387 -8.69 34.12 13.93
C GLU A 387 -7.97 34.98 14.98
N GLY A 388 -6.69 35.29 14.73
CA GLY A 388 -5.96 36.39 15.39
C GLY A 388 -5.55 36.15 16.84
N ASP A 389 -4.49 35.39 17.09
CA ASP A 389 -3.38 35.79 17.98
C ASP A 389 -2.34 34.67 18.07
N GLY A 390 -1.11 34.99 17.68
CA GLY A 390 0.06 34.12 17.85
C GLY A 390 0.60 33.55 16.54
N GLU A 391 1.35 34.37 15.79
CA GLU A 391 2.43 33.85 14.96
C GLU A 391 3.45 33.18 15.90
N CYS A 392 3.28 31.89 16.17
CA CYS A 392 4.42 31.05 16.56
C CYS A 392 5.42 31.14 15.40
N MET A 393 6.49 31.91 15.59
CA MET A 393 7.47 32.21 14.54
C MET A 393 8.14 30.96 13.94
N GLY A 394 8.04 29.78 14.56
CA GLY A 394 8.54 28.51 14.01
C GLY A 394 7.48 27.56 13.43
N CYS A 395 6.18 27.78 13.67
CA CYS A 395 5.16 26.74 13.44
C CYS A 395 4.51 26.74 12.03
N LYS A 396 5.08 27.41 11.02
CA LYS A 396 4.53 27.55 9.65
C LYS A 396 3.00 27.76 9.59
N GLY A 397 2.41 28.43 10.60
CA GLY A 397 0.97 28.70 10.68
C GLY A 397 0.05 27.54 11.11
N ASN A 398 0.54 26.37 11.54
CA ASN A 398 -0.31 25.21 11.88
C ASN A 398 -0.16 24.71 13.33
N MET A 399 -0.45 25.59 14.30
CA MET A 399 -0.39 25.30 15.75
C MET A 399 -1.25 24.09 16.13
N ASN A 400 -2.46 23.96 15.57
CA ASN A 400 -3.35 22.84 15.86
C ASN A 400 -2.77 21.49 15.43
N LYS A 401 -2.04 21.44 14.30
CA LYS A 401 -1.32 20.23 13.86
C LYS A 401 -0.19 19.88 14.83
N LEU A 402 0.66 20.84 15.21
CA LEU A 402 1.72 20.60 16.20
C LEU A 402 1.15 20.13 17.54
N LEU A 403 0.08 20.74 18.03
CA LEU A 403 -0.59 20.33 19.27
C LEU A 403 -1.14 18.90 19.19
N ALA A 404 -1.66 18.48 18.03
CA ALA A 404 -2.11 17.11 17.82
C ALA A 404 -0.93 16.13 17.84
N GLU A 405 0.17 16.43 17.15
CA GLU A 405 1.40 15.62 17.16
C GLU A 405 1.95 15.46 18.59
N LEU A 406 2.01 16.55 19.37
CA LEU A 406 2.45 16.52 20.77
C LEU A 406 1.49 15.74 21.67
N LYS A 407 0.18 15.76 21.38
CA LYS A 407 -0.79 14.94 22.12
C LYS A 407 -0.61 13.46 21.83
N MET A 408 -0.38 13.09 20.58
CA MET A 408 -0.07 11.70 20.20
C MET A 408 1.23 11.23 20.87
N LEU A 409 2.26 12.08 20.87
CA LEU A 409 3.52 11.80 21.56
C LEU A 409 3.33 11.61 23.07
N ARG A 410 2.56 12.50 23.71
CA ARG A 410 2.19 12.35 25.13
C ARG A 410 1.44 11.05 25.37
N GLN A 411 0.54 10.65 24.47
CA GLN A 411 -0.21 9.41 24.60
C GLN A 411 0.72 8.19 24.51
N MET A 412 1.69 8.19 23.60
CA MET A 412 2.72 7.14 23.52
C MET A 412 3.50 7.03 24.84
N GLU A 413 3.95 8.15 25.41
CA GLU A 413 4.64 8.17 26.71
C GLU A 413 3.77 7.67 27.86
N VAL A 414 2.49 8.05 27.91
CA VAL A 414 1.55 7.56 28.93
C VAL A 414 1.33 6.04 28.81
N SER A 415 1.19 5.54 27.57
CA SER A 415 1.06 4.10 27.31
C SER A 415 2.34 3.35 27.73
N LEU A 416 3.51 3.86 27.36
CA LEU A 416 4.81 3.29 27.75
C LEU A 416 4.99 3.28 29.28
N GLN A 417 4.61 4.37 29.94
CA GLN A 417 4.63 4.47 31.40
C GLN A 417 3.72 3.42 32.05
N SER A 418 2.48 3.27 31.58
CA SER A 418 1.51 2.28 32.10
C SER A 418 2.06 0.85 31.98
N GLN A 419 2.63 0.50 30.83
CA GLN A 419 3.22 -0.82 30.61
C GLN A 419 4.46 -1.05 31.49
N THR A 420 5.29 -0.03 31.65
CA THR A 420 6.47 -0.07 32.53
C THR A 420 6.04 -0.29 33.98
N GLN A 421 5.00 0.39 34.45
CA GLN A 421 4.44 0.21 35.78
C GLN A 421 3.87 -1.19 35.98
N ARG A 422 3.10 -1.73 35.02
CA ARG A 422 2.59 -3.11 35.07
C ARG A 422 3.72 -4.14 35.15
N LEU A 423 4.79 -3.94 34.37
CA LEU A 423 5.95 -4.82 34.42
C LEU A 423 6.62 -4.76 35.80
N ASP A 424 6.79 -3.55 36.35
CA ASP A 424 7.35 -3.36 37.69
C ASP A 424 6.50 -4.04 38.78
N GLU A 425 5.18 -3.91 38.71
CA GLU A 425 4.24 -4.60 39.61
C GLU A 425 4.35 -6.14 39.49
N GLN A 426 4.50 -6.68 38.28
CA GLN A 426 4.70 -8.12 38.07
C GLN A 426 6.04 -8.62 38.62
N VAL A 427 7.10 -7.81 38.51
CA VAL A 427 8.41 -8.09 39.11
C VAL A 427 8.30 -8.05 40.64
N ALA A 428 7.69 -7.00 41.20
CA ALA A 428 7.48 -6.85 42.65
C ALA A 428 6.66 -8.00 43.23
N ALA A 429 5.62 -8.44 42.51
CA ALA A 429 4.79 -9.59 42.86
C ALA A 429 5.46 -10.96 42.60
N ARG A 430 6.70 -10.99 42.08
CA ARG A 430 7.46 -12.20 41.69
C ARG A 430 6.68 -13.12 40.74
N LYS A 431 5.82 -12.54 39.90
CA LYS A 431 5.02 -13.28 38.89
C LYS A 431 5.84 -13.65 37.66
N ILE A 432 6.99 -13.04 37.46
CA ILE A 432 7.87 -13.28 36.31
C ILE A 432 9.31 -13.52 36.77
N SER A 433 10.03 -14.35 36.01
CA SER A 433 11.46 -14.61 36.19
C SER A 433 12.32 -13.45 35.69
N GLU A 434 13.61 -13.44 36.06
CA GLU A 434 14.57 -12.44 35.60
C GLU A 434 14.78 -12.48 34.07
N VAL A 435 14.74 -13.68 33.47
CA VAL A 435 14.79 -13.86 32.02
C VAL A 435 13.55 -13.24 31.36
N GLN A 436 12.35 -13.55 31.86
CA GLN A 436 11.10 -12.97 31.36
C GLN A 436 11.04 -11.46 31.55
N ARG A 437 11.66 -10.93 32.62
CA ARG A 437 11.79 -9.49 32.82
C ARG A 437 12.63 -8.86 31.72
N ALA A 438 13.81 -9.43 31.42
CA ALA A 438 14.67 -8.93 30.35
C ALA A 438 13.98 -8.97 28.98
N GLU A 439 13.29 -10.08 28.67
CA GLU A 439 12.50 -10.23 27.44
C GLU A 439 11.38 -9.19 27.34
N ARG A 440 10.69 -8.86 28.45
CA ARG A 440 9.62 -7.85 28.48
C ARG A 440 10.13 -6.41 28.52
N CYS A 441 11.36 -6.17 28.97
CA CYS A 441 11.99 -4.84 28.95
C CYS A 441 12.44 -4.43 27.54
N ALA A 442 12.88 -5.36 26.70
CA ALA A 442 13.41 -5.03 25.37
C ALA A 442 12.40 -4.30 24.46
N PRO A 443 11.12 -4.74 24.36
CA PRO A 443 10.10 -3.99 23.62
C PRO A 443 9.83 -2.58 24.18
N LEU A 444 9.89 -2.41 25.51
CA LEU A 444 9.70 -1.09 26.14
C LEU A 444 10.86 -0.14 25.80
N GLN A 445 12.09 -0.64 25.76
CA GLN A 445 13.24 0.15 25.33
C GLN A 445 13.10 0.58 23.86
N SER A 446 12.75 -0.36 22.98
CA SER A 446 12.55 -0.04 21.55
C SER A 446 11.45 1.02 21.36
N ARG A 447 10.35 0.95 22.13
CA ARG A 447 9.31 1.99 22.15
C ARG A 447 9.84 3.35 22.61
N GLN A 448 10.66 3.40 23.66
CA GLN A 448 11.27 4.66 24.12
C GLN A 448 12.16 5.28 23.03
N GLU A 449 12.92 4.46 22.31
CA GLU A 449 13.75 4.91 21.18
C GLU A 449 12.87 5.48 20.05
N GLN A 450 11.74 4.83 19.72
CA GLN A 450 10.78 5.34 18.73
C GLN A 450 10.14 6.66 19.14
N VAL A 451 9.79 6.83 20.43
CA VAL A 451 9.28 8.11 20.94
C VAL A 451 10.34 9.21 20.80
N LEU A 452 11.60 8.91 21.14
CA LEU A 452 12.71 9.85 20.98
C LEU A 452 12.90 10.25 19.52
N GLU A 453 12.95 9.28 18.60
CA GLU A 453 13.08 9.53 17.17
C GLU A 453 11.91 10.39 16.64
N THR A 454 10.69 10.05 17.03
CA THR A 454 9.48 10.82 16.68
C THR A 454 9.57 12.26 17.22
N THR A 455 10.06 12.43 18.45
CA THR A 455 10.31 13.75 19.05
C THR A 455 11.28 14.57 18.21
N THR A 456 12.41 13.98 17.83
CA THR A 456 13.41 14.64 16.98
C THR A 456 12.83 15.00 15.61
N ARG A 457 12.08 14.09 14.98
CA ARG A 457 11.43 14.36 13.69
C ARG A 457 10.40 15.49 13.77
N ILE A 458 9.61 15.56 14.85
CA ILE A 458 8.70 16.70 15.09
C ILE A 458 9.52 17.98 15.23
N ALA A 459 10.61 17.96 16.00
CA ALA A 459 11.49 19.10 16.18
C ALA A 459 12.13 19.56 14.85
N ASP A 460 12.52 18.65 13.97
CA ASP A 460 13.08 19.00 12.66
C ASP A 460 12.02 19.52 11.68
N THR A 461 10.78 19.04 11.81
CA THR A 461 9.66 19.41 10.93
C THR A 461 9.09 20.78 11.29
N TYR A 462 9.00 21.08 12.59
CA TYR A 462 8.35 22.28 13.14
C TYR A 462 9.31 23.25 13.83
N GLY A 463 10.57 22.89 14.01
CA GLY A 463 11.60 23.75 14.58
C GLY A 463 12.21 24.65 13.52
N ASP A 464 12.59 25.86 13.94
CA ASP A 464 13.35 26.77 13.09
C ASP A 464 14.70 26.15 12.73
N LYS A 465 14.96 25.96 11.43
CA LYS A 465 16.33 25.82 10.92
C LYS A 465 17.03 27.16 11.16
N LYS A 466 17.75 27.27 12.27
CA LYS A 466 18.66 28.40 12.53
C LYS A 466 19.80 28.43 11.54
#